data_AF-A0A7X4ANW1-F1
#
_entry.id   AF-A0A7X4ANW1-F1
#
_cell.length_a   1.000
_cell.length_b   1.000
_cell.length_c   1.000
_cell.angle_alpha   90.00
_cell.angle_beta   90.00
_cell.angle_gamma   90.00
#
_symmetry.space_group_name_H-M   'P 1'
#
loop_
_entity.id
_entity.type
_entity.pdbx_description
1 polymer ?
#
loop_
_entity_poly.entity_id
_entity_poly.type
_entity_poly.pdbx_seq_one_letter_code
_entity_poly.pdbx_strand_id
1 'polypeptide(L)'
;MKRLLCFASVLVLICTSYTFGQDVAVFYDAAVENGGGLAVPNPSQLAEMIVEELEDRKLTAEIVDSDELAAYMEANPQGIYIITQGNTPGTIFKKEGKKDLVYTWLRGGGIGGFIGDYAFYYYWDKGARVTAAGAGQQSVFGATVTNGTVSQVSPTDLGKEYIPSLKKWSSNRASGLAVLKANDFKYESYADDGVNADPIAYQTKDMKGWFINFHTSCCGTAIPPNDQIATEYAELISNRFATAKAVDPTGKVSVVWGRLKSLR
;
A
#
# COMPACT_ATOMS: atom_id res chain seq x y z
N MET A 1 -42.80 -39.38 41.53
CA MET A 1 -42.61 -37.94 41.22
C MET A 1 -41.33 -37.78 40.41
N LYS A 2 -41.44 -37.22 39.21
CA LYS A 2 -40.37 -36.98 38.23
C LYS A 2 -39.54 -35.74 38.62
N ARG A 3 -38.20 -35.83 38.59
CA ARG A 3 -37.22 -34.73 38.39
C ARG A 3 -35.94 -35.42 37.86
N LEU A 4 -35.55 -35.41 36.59
CA LEU A 4 -35.15 -34.33 35.66
C LEU A 4 -34.12 -33.36 36.27
N LEU A 5 -32.86 -33.52 35.84
CA LEU A 5 -31.74 -32.56 35.86
C LEU A 5 -30.63 -33.17 34.97
N CYS A 6 -30.74 -33.02 33.64
CA CYS A 6 -30.12 -31.98 32.82
C CYS A 6 -28.59 -31.97 32.91
N PHE A 7 -27.99 -32.64 31.93
CA PHE A 7 -26.61 -32.50 31.48
C PHE A 7 -26.27 -31.02 31.24
N ALA A 8 -25.29 -30.48 31.96
CA ALA A 8 -24.65 -29.22 31.64
C ALA A 8 -23.43 -29.52 30.75
N SER A 9 -23.66 -29.59 29.44
CA SER A 9 -22.59 -29.55 28.45
C SER A 9 -22.06 -28.11 28.42
N VAL A 10 -20.93 -27.87 29.08
CA VAL A 10 -20.19 -26.61 28.98
C VAL A 10 -19.62 -26.53 27.56
N LEU A 11 -20.38 -25.91 26.66
CA LEU A 11 -19.91 -25.52 25.33
C LEU A 11 -19.00 -24.30 25.54
N VAL A 12 -17.70 -24.54 25.72
CA VAL A 12 -16.70 -23.48 25.64
C VAL A 12 -16.69 -22.98 24.20
N LEU A 13 -17.41 -21.89 23.94
CA LEU A 13 -17.18 -21.08 22.74
C LEU A 13 -15.75 -20.54 22.85
N ILE A 14 -14.83 -21.20 22.15
CA ILE A 14 -13.58 -20.58 21.78
C ILE A 14 -13.98 -19.48 20.80
N CYS A 15 -14.08 -18.24 21.30
CA CYS A 15 -13.98 -17.07 20.45
C CYS A 15 -12.58 -17.11 19.85
N THR A 16 -12.42 -17.81 18.73
CA THR A 16 -11.27 -17.66 17.86
C THR A 16 -11.30 -16.22 17.40
N SER A 17 -10.54 -15.37 18.09
CA SER A 17 -10.16 -14.06 17.61
C SER A 17 -9.55 -14.27 16.23
N TYR A 18 -10.32 -13.93 15.20
CA TYR A 18 -9.83 -13.88 13.84
C TYR A 18 -8.66 -12.89 13.82
N THR A 19 -7.45 -13.44 13.73
CA THR A 19 -6.34 -12.66 13.22
C THR A 19 -6.61 -12.51 11.72
N PHE A 20 -7.20 -11.37 11.35
CA PHE A 20 -7.13 -10.84 9.99
C PHE A 20 -5.63 -10.68 9.70
N GLY A 21 -4.98 -11.71 9.19
CA GLY A 21 -3.65 -11.52 8.67
C GLY A 21 -3.80 -10.65 7.43
N GLN A 22 -2.89 -9.70 7.34
CA GLN A 22 -3.05 -8.46 6.61
C GLN A 22 -3.42 -8.69 5.14
N ASP A 23 -4.64 -8.30 4.78
CA ASP A 23 -5.08 -8.24 3.40
C ASP A 23 -4.41 -7.02 2.74
N VAL A 24 -4.02 -7.11 1.46
CA VAL A 24 -3.38 -6.00 0.70
C VAL A 24 -4.33 -5.53 -0.39
N ALA A 25 -4.72 -4.26 -0.35
CA ALA A 25 -5.50 -3.62 -1.41
C ALA A 25 -4.59 -3.01 -2.47
N VAL A 26 -4.60 -3.56 -3.68
CA VAL A 26 -3.85 -3.03 -4.82
C VAL A 26 -4.79 -2.14 -5.63
N PHE A 27 -4.56 -0.84 -5.59
CA PHE A 27 -5.46 0.12 -6.21
C PHE A 27 -5.26 0.20 -7.72
N TYR A 28 -6.34 -0.06 -8.46
CA TYR A 28 -6.45 0.22 -9.88
C TYR A 28 -7.90 0.61 -10.22
N ASP A 29 -8.07 1.77 -10.82
CA ASP A 29 -9.37 2.27 -11.29
C ASP A 29 -9.25 2.75 -12.74
N ALA A 30 -10.00 2.14 -13.65
CA ALA A 30 -9.97 2.48 -15.07
C ALA A 30 -10.36 3.95 -15.35
N ALA A 31 -11.18 4.58 -14.51
CA ALA A 31 -11.49 6.00 -14.64
C ALA A 31 -10.26 6.88 -14.38
N VAL A 32 -9.41 6.48 -13.43
CA VAL A 32 -8.18 7.20 -13.06
C VAL A 32 -7.11 7.09 -14.13
N GLU A 33 -6.96 5.91 -14.74
CA GLU A 33 -5.98 5.67 -15.82
C GLU A 33 -6.25 6.56 -17.03
N ASN A 34 -7.50 6.58 -17.49
CA ASN A 34 -7.96 7.38 -18.62
C ASN A 34 -7.84 8.91 -18.38
N GLY A 35 -7.64 9.31 -17.12
CA GLY A 35 -7.39 10.67 -16.69
C GLY A 35 -5.97 11.20 -16.89
N GLY A 36 -5.07 10.40 -17.47
CA GLY A 36 -3.66 10.75 -17.64
C GLY A 36 -2.84 10.50 -16.38
N GLY A 37 -2.98 9.30 -15.79
CA GLY A 37 -2.10 8.86 -14.70
C GLY A 37 -0.62 9.04 -15.07
N LEU A 38 0.16 9.65 -14.17
CA LEU A 38 1.63 9.77 -14.32
C LEU A 38 2.33 8.55 -13.72
N ALA A 39 1.72 7.40 -13.97
CA ALA A 39 2.05 6.10 -13.42
C ALA A 39 3.18 5.42 -14.18
N VAL A 40 3.41 4.16 -13.82
CA VAL A 40 4.10 3.20 -14.66
C VAL A 40 3.36 2.99 -16.00
N PRO A 41 4.04 2.50 -17.06
CA PRO A 41 3.36 1.95 -18.21
C PRO A 41 2.43 0.78 -17.80
N ASN A 42 1.21 0.72 -18.33
CA ASN A 42 0.22 -0.34 -18.08
C ASN A 42 -0.03 -0.62 -16.58
N PRO A 43 -0.60 0.33 -15.81
CA PRO A 43 -0.83 0.17 -14.38
C PRO A 43 -1.81 -0.97 -14.04
N SER A 44 -2.72 -1.35 -14.95
CA SER A 44 -3.57 -2.55 -14.79
C SER A 44 -2.74 -3.83 -14.68
N GLN A 45 -1.82 -4.02 -15.64
CA GLN A 45 -0.91 -5.15 -15.66
C GLN A 45 -0.01 -5.16 -14.41
N LEU A 46 0.49 -4.00 -13.98
CA LEU A 46 1.28 -3.93 -12.74
C LEU A 46 0.45 -4.36 -11.52
N ALA A 47 -0.81 -3.93 -11.43
CA ALA A 47 -1.69 -4.31 -10.32
C ALA A 47 -1.92 -5.84 -10.28
N GLU A 48 -2.17 -6.45 -11.44
CA GLU A 48 -2.30 -7.91 -11.58
C GLU A 48 -1.03 -8.64 -11.14
N MET A 49 0.14 -8.20 -11.60
CA MET A 49 1.43 -8.80 -11.24
C MET A 49 1.74 -8.67 -9.74
N ILE A 50 1.42 -7.52 -9.14
CA ILE A 50 1.60 -7.34 -7.68
C ILE A 50 0.72 -8.32 -6.91
N VAL A 51 -0.54 -8.50 -7.32
CA VAL A 51 -1.43 -9.47 -6.67
C VAL A 51 -0.89 -10.89 -6.81
N GLU A 52 -0.47 -11.30 -8.01
CA GLU A 52 0.10 -12.64 -8.28
C GLU A 52 1.32 -12.90 -7.39
N GLU A 53 2.28 -11.96 -7.33
CA GLU A 53 3.48 -12.08 -6.49
C GLU A 53 3.17 -12.14 -4.98
N LEU A 54 2.18 -11.38 -4.52
CA LEU A 54 1.72 -11.42 -3.12
C LEU A 54 1.04 -12.76 -2.78
N GLU A 55 0.20 -13.28 -3.67
CA GLU A 55 -0.48 -14.57 -3.50
C GLU A 55 0.49 -15.76 -3.53
N ASP A 56 1.51 -15.71 -4.38
CA ASP A 56 2.58 -16.69 -4.41
C ASP A 56 3.36 -16.72 -3.09
N ARG A 57 3.48 -15.57 -2.43
CA ARG A 57 4.04 -15.39 -1.07
C ARG A 57 3.04 -15.67 0.05
N LYS A 58 1.86 -16.22 -0.27
CA LYS A 58 0.81 -16.63 0.69
C LYS A 58 0.18 -15.46 1.44
N LEU A 59 0.21 -14.28 0.86
CA LEU A 59 -0.55 -13.11 1.31
C LEU A 59 -1.89 -13.06 0.61
N THR A 60 -2.87 -12.42 1.25
CA THR A 60 -4.16 -12.14 0.64
C THR A 60 -4.07 -10.76 0.00
N ALA A 61 -4.34 -10.66 -1.30
CA ALA A 61 -4.32 -9.40 -2.02
C ALA A 61 -5.49 -9.34 -3.00
N GLU A 62 -6.01 -8.15 -3.22
CA GLU A 62 -7.10 -7.91 -4.17
C GLU A 62 -6.89 -6.59 -4.91
N ILE A 63 -7.31 -6.54 -6.17
CA ILE A 63 -7.39 -5.29 -6.92
C ILE A 63 -8.69 -4.60 -6.53
N VAL A 64 -8.61 -3.32 -6.16
CA VAL A 64 -9.76 -2.51 -5.76
C VAL A 64 -9.83 -1.19 -6.53
N ASP A 65 -11.05 -0.73 -6.81
CA ASP A 65 -11.29 0.60 -7.36
C ASP A 65 -11.27 1.71 -6.28
N SER A 66 -11.64 2.95 -6.65
CA SER A 66 -11.61 4.09 -5.73
C SER A 66 -12.55 3.93 -4.54
N ASP A 67 -13.76 3.42 -4.75
CA ASP A 67 -14.78 3.27 -3.71
C ASP A 67 -14.47 2.05 -2.83
N GLU A 68 -14.06 0.94 -3.46
CA GLU A 68 -13.64 -0.28 -2.79
C GLU A 68 -12.40 -0.05 -1.92
N LEU A 69 -11.44 0.77 -2.36
CA LEU A 69 -10.28 1.12 -1.53
C LEU A 69 -10.69 1.86 -0.25
N ALA A 70 -11.63 2.80 -0.33
CA ALA A 70 -12.12 3.52 0.85
C ALA A 70 -12.84 2.56 1.81
N ALA A 71 -13.68 1.66 1.29
CA ALA A 71 -14.35 0.62 2.07
C ALA A 71 -13.37 -0.36 2.72
N TYR A 72 -12.36 -0.80 1.96
CA TYR A 72 -11.26 -1.65 2.46
C TYR A 72 -10.54 -0.96 3.61
N MET A 73 -10.24 0.33 3.48
CA MET A 73 -9.65 1.10 4.56
C MET A 73 -10.60 1.08 5.77
N GLU A 74 -11.84 1.51 5.68
CA GLU A 74 -12.72 1.47 6.86
C GLU A 74 -12.80 0.10 7.58
N ALA A 75 -12.74 -1.00 6.84
CA ALA A 75 -12.75 -2.36 7.37
C ALA A 75 -11.42 -2.84 8.00
N ASN A 76 -10.26 -2.35 7.55
CA ASN A 76 -8.96 -2.96 7.84
C ASN A 76 -7.94 -2.01 8.48
N PRO A 77 -8.17 -1.36 9.64
CA PRO A 77 -7.41 -0.20 10.18
C PRO A 77 -5.87 -0.28 10.23
N GLN A 78 -5.30 -1.47 10.07
CA GLN A 78 -3.87 -1.76 10.03
C GLN A 78 -3.42 -2.43 8.72
N GLY A 79 -4.26 -2.39 7.69
CA GLY A 79 -4.08 -2.99 6.38
C GLY A 79 -3.07 -2.24 5.52
N ILE A 80 -2.79 -2.78 4.35
CA ILE A 80 -1.86 -2.21 3.37
C ILE A 80 -2.63 -1.85 2.12
N TYR A 81 -2.42 -0.64 1.61
CA TYR A 81 -2.79 -0.33 0.23
C TYR A 81 -1.56 -0.04 -0.62
N ILE A 82 -1.65 -0.27 -1.93
CA ILE A 82 -0.62 0.06 -2.91
C ILE A 82 -1.27 0.81 -4.07
N ILE A 83 -0.86 2.05 -4.32
CA ILE A 83 -1.30 2.84 -5.49
C ILE A 83 -0.34 2.60 -6.65
N THR A 84 -0.85 2.08 -7.77
CA THR A 84 -0.06 1.81 -8.98
C THR A 84 -0.20 2.89 -10.07
N GLN A 85 -1.21 3.76 -9.98
CA GLN A 85 -1.63 4.69 -11.04
C GLN A 85 -1.08 6.12 -10.92
N GLY A 86 -0.18 6.39 -9.97
CA GLY A 86 0.43 7.72 -9.78
C GLY A 86 -0.52 8.85 -9.36
N ASN A 87 -1.82 8.60 -9.28
CA ASN A 87 -2.84 9.49 -8.73
C ASN A 87 -3.46 8.82 -7.51
N THR A 88 -3.59 9.55 -6.42
CA THR A 88 -4.34 9.07 -5.25
C THR A 88 -5.85 9.22 -5.51
N PRO A 89 -6.70 8.23 -5.18
CA PRO A 89 -8.14 8.38 -5.37
C PRO A 89 -8.73 9.43 -4.42
N GLY A 90 -9.63 10.25 -4.94
CA GLY A 90 -10.29 11.34 -4.19
C GLY A 90 -11.17 10.85 -3.06
N THR A 91 -11.58 9.58 -3.09
CA THR A 91 -12.32 8.93 -2.00
C THR A 91 -11.52 8.86 -0.71
N ILE A 92 -10.18 8.82 -0.78
CA ILE A 92 -9.32 8.72 0.40
C ILE A 92 -8.49 9.98 0.68
N PHE A 93 -8.36 10.87 -0.31
CA PHE A 93 -7.49 12.04 -0.23
C PHE A 93 -7.96 13.21 -1.11
N LYS A 94 -8.13 14.39 -0.50
CA LYS A 94 -8.44 15.66 -1.16
C LYS A 94 -7.64 16.85 -0.63
N LYS A 95 -6.48 16.61 0.00
CA LYS A 95 -5.63 17.65 0.62
C LYS A 95 -6.39 18.43 1.70
N GLU A 96 -7.18 17.74 2.51
CA GLU A 96 -7.92 18.29 3.63
C GLU A 96 -7.30 17.92 5.00
N GLY A 97 -6.15 17.24 4.98
CA GLY A 97 -5.40 16.88 6.18
C GLY A 97 -6.22 15.93 7.04
N LYS A 98 -6.56 16.32 8.27
CA LYS A 98 -7.31 15.49 9.23
C LYS A 98 -8.65 14.95 8.73
N LYS A 99 -9.22 15.53 7.69
CA LYS A 99 -10.48 15.06 7.08
C LYS A 99 -10.27 13.98 6.01
N ASP A 100 -9.05 13.85 5.49
CA ASP A 100 -8.72 12.82 4.52
C ASP A 100 -8.62 11.47 5.23
N LEU A 101 -9.24 10.43 4.65
CA LEU A 101 -9.20 9.07 5.19
C LEU A 101 -7.75 8.60 5.37
N VAL A 102 -6.90 8.82 4.35
CA VAL A 102 -5.48 8.45 4.38
C VAL A 102 -4.71 9.09 5.54
N TYR A 103 -5.07 10.32 5.94
CA TYR A 103 -4.43 10.99 7.07
C TYR A 103 -4.71 10.24 8.37
N THR A 104 -5.99 9.93 8.62
CA THR A 104 -6.40 9.20 9.83
C THR A 104 -5.93 7.75 9.82
N TRP A 105 -5.88 7.15 8.64
CA TRP A 105 -5.45 5.77 8.41
C TRP A 105 -4.02 5.49 8.86
N LEU A 106 -3.09 6.29 8.35
CA LEU A 106 -1.66 6.20 8.66
C LEU A 106 -1.39 6.42 10.16
N ARG A 107 -2.25 7.20 10.84
CA ARG A 107 -2.22 7.42 12.29
C ARG A 107 -2.89 6.31 13.08
N GLY A 108 -3.80 5.57 12.46
CA GLY A 108 -4.44 4.36 12.99
C GLY A 108 -3.52 3.15 13.00
N GLY A 109 -2.52 3.11 12.12
CA GLY A 109 -1.58 1.99 11.99
C GLY A 109 -1.53 1.39 10.60
N GLY A 110 -2.38 1.85 9.67
CA GLY A 110 -2.39 1.39 8.30
C GLY A 110 -1.14 1.77 7.53
N ILE A 111 -0.81 0.99 6.50
CA ILE A 111 0.38 1.15 5.68
C ILE A 111 -0.06 1.62 4.29
N GLY A 112 0.52 2.71 3.81
CA GLY A 112 0.25 3.25 2.49
C GLY A 112 1.43 3.09 1.55
N GLY A 113 1.20 2.55 0.37
CA GLY A 113 2.20 2.38 -0.67
C GLY A 113 1.90 3.21 -1.91
N PHE A 114 2.94 3.75 -2.54
CA PHE A 114 2.80 4.54 -3.75
C PHE A 114 3.89 4.27 -4.78
N ILE A 115 3.46 4.12 -6.04
CA ILE A 115 4.28 4.02 -7.24
C ILE A 115 3.84 5.12 -8.22
N GLY A 116 4.79 5.83 -8.81
CA GLY A 116 4.53 6.87 -9.80
C GLY A 116 5.35 8.14 -9.56
N ASP A 117 4.92 9.27 -10.12
CA ASP A 117 5.67 10.54 -10.04
C ASP A 117 5.89 11.00 -8.61
N TYR A 118 4.83 11.42 -7.93
CA TYR A 118 4.95 12.13 -6.67
C TYR A 118 3.71 11.83 -5.83
N ALA A 119 3.91 11.11 -4.72
CA ALA A 119 2.83 10.73 -3.81
C ALA A 119 2.01 11.96 -3.36
N PHE A 120 0.70 11.91 -3.53
CA PHE A 120 -0.25 13.00 -3.21
C PHE A 120 -0.08 14.30 -4.00
N TYR A 121 0.72 14.34 -5.06
CA TYR A 121 0.81 15.53 -5.92
C TYR A 121 -0.46 15.72 -6.74
N TYR A 122 -1.01 14.61 -7.25
CA TYR A 122 -2.27 14.55 -7.97
C TYR A 122 -3.24 13.64 -7.24
N TYR A 123 -4.51 14.01 -7.29
CA TYR A 123 -5.60 13.12 -6.90
C TYR A 123 -6.72 13.14 -7.92
N TRP A 124 -7.48 12.06 -7.98
CA TRP A 124 -8.61 11.93 -8.90
C TRP A 124 -9.92 12.24 -8.20
N ASP A 125 -10.62 13.29 -8.61
CA ASP A 125 -11.92 13.66 -8.03
C ASP A 125 -12.94 13.88 -9.15
N LYS A 126 -14.06 13.14 -9.07
CA LYS A 126 -15.24 13.33 -9.93
C LYS A 126 -14.92 13.38 -11.43
N GLY A 127 -14.05 12.48 -11.90
CA GLY A 127 -13.71 12.37 -13.32
C GLY A 127 -12.62 13.33 -13.79
N ALA A 128 -11.93 14.02 -12.88
CA ALA A 128 -10.84 14.93 -13.21
C ALA A 128 -9.64 14.74 -12.29
N ARG A 129 -8.44 14.91 -12.87
CA ARG A 129 -7.19 14.99 -12.12
C ARG A 129 -7.04 16.38 -11.52
N VAL A 130 -6.85 16.44 -10.21
CA VAL A 130 -6.66 17.68 -9.46
C VAL A 130 -5.23 17.77 -8.94
N THR A 131 -4.61 18.94 -9.10
CA THR A 131 -3.24 19.20 -8.65
C THR A 131 -3.22 19.71 -7.21
N ALA A 132 -2.69 18.90 -6.30
CA ALA A 132 -2.36 19.29 -4.93
C ALA A 132 -0.93 19.84 -4.80
N ALA A 133 -0.03 19.46 -5.70
CA ALA A 133 1.40 19.77 -5.66
C ALA A 133 2.05 19.38 -4.31
N GLY A 134 3.13 20.06 -3.89
CA GLY A 134 3.79 19.78 -2.61
C GLY A 134 2.89 19.93 -1.38
N ALA A 135 1.81 20.73 -1.49
CA ALA A 135 0.83 20.88 -0.43
C ALA A 135 0.06 19.58 -0.14
N GLY A 136 0.03 18.62 -1.07
CA GLY A 136 -0.52 17.28 -0.84
C GLY A 136 0.23 16.54 0.26
N GLN A 137 1.54 16.32 0.08
CA GLN A 137 2.39 15.71 1.11
C GLN A 137 2.40 16.53 2.40
N GLN A 138 2.40 17.86 2.33
CA GLN A 138 2.32 18.70 3.53
C GLN A 138 1.02 18.44 4.32
N SER A 139 -0.11 18.22 3.64
CA SER A 139 -1.38 17.94 4.33
C SER A 139 -1.38 16.57 5.05
N VAL A 140 -0.64 15.58 4.53
CA VAL A 140 -0.59 14.22 5.09
C VAL A 140 0.53 14.08 6.14
N PHE A 141 1.73 14.56 5.79
CA PHE A 141 2.98 14.34 6.52
C PHE A 141 3.50 15.59 7.25
N GLY A 142 2.95 16.77 6.99
CA GLY A 142 3.47 18.03 7.52
C GLY A 142 4.71 18.56 6.79
N ALA A 143 5.27 17.80 5.84
CA ALA A 143 6.42 18.20 5.03
C ALA A 143 6.30 17.63 3.62
N THR A 144 6.95 18.30 2.67
CA THR A 144 7.19 17.80 1.32
C THR A 144 8.50 17.01 1.34
N VAL A 145 8.42 15.69 1.15
CA VAL A 145 9.60 14.79 1.26
C VAL A 145 10.20 14.45 -0.10
N THR A 146 9.41 14.51 -1.18
CA THR A 146 9.87 14.21 -2.54
C THR A 146 10.77 15.33 -3.06
N ASN A 147 11.93 14.95 -3.60
CA ASN A 147 12.88 15.82 -4.25
C ASN A 147 12.79 15.68 -5.78
N GLY A 148 12.89 16.79 -6.51
CA GLY A 148 12.77 16.82 -7.98
C GLY A 148 14.07 16.48 -8.73
N THR A 149 15.02 15.79 -8.09
CA THR A 149 16.35 15.52 -8.62
C THR A 149 16.49 14.10 -9.13
N VAL A 150 17.33 13.91 -10.16
CA VAL A 150 17.77 12.58 -10.60
C VAL A 150 18.89 12.10 -9.67
N SER A 151 18.68 10.94 -9.05
CA SER A 151 19.59 10.29 -8.12
C SER A 151 19.80 8.83 -8.49
N GLN A 152 21.05 8.40 -8.41
CA GLN A 152 21.46 7.00 -8.63
C GLN A 152 21.53 6.30 -7.28
N VAL A 153 20.45 5.64 -6.90
CA VAL A 153 20.31 4.98 -5.60
C VAL A 153 20.69 3.51 -5.70
N SER A 154 21.37 3.00 -4.68
CA SER A 154 21.81 1.59 -4.63
C SER A 154 21.23 0.90 -3.40
N PRO A 155 20.97 -0.43 -3.46
CA PRO A 155 20.44 -1.17 -2.32
C PRO A 155 21.28 -0.98 -1.06
N THR A 156 20.62 -0.59 0.04
CA THR A 156 21.21 -0.57 1.38
C THR A 156 21.27 -1.98 1.95
N ASP A 157 21.81 -2.15 3.15
CA ASP A 157 21.78 -3.46 3.81
C ASP A 157 20.35 -3.89 4.16
N LEU A 158 19.47 -2.97 4.56
CA LEU A 158 18.04 -3.24 4.73
C LEU A 158 17.37 -3.57 3.40
N GLY A 159 17.76 -2.89 2.31
CA GLY A 159 17.30 -3.21 0.97
C GLY A 159 17.62 -4.64 0.58
N LYS A 160 18.86 -5.09 0.80
CA LYS A 160 19.27 -6.47 0.51
C LYS A 160 18.57 -7.49 1.39
N GLU A 161 18.25 -7.14 2.65
CA GLU A 161 17.52 -8.01 3.57
C GLU A 161 16.06 -8.18 3.15
N TYR A 162 15.35 -7.07 2.90
CA TYR A 162 13.90 -7.10 2.69
C TYR A 162 13.48 -7.14 1.22
N ILE A 163 14.35 -6.73 0.29
CA ILE A 163 14.11 -6.68 -1.15
C ILE A 163 15.34 -7.27 -1.87
N PRO A 164 15.63 -8.57 -1.72
CA PRO A 164 16.84 -9.19 -2.28
C PRO A 164 16.94 -9.07 -3.81
N SER A 165 15.83 -8.86 -4.52
CA SER A 165 15.83 -8.61 -5.97
C SER A 165 16.17 -7.16 -6.36
N LEU A 166 16.21 -6.22 -5.39
CA LEU A 166 16.44 -4.79 -5.62
C LEU A 166 17.78 -4.53 -6.28
N LYS A 167 17.73 -3.81 -7.39
CA LYS A 167 18.92 -3.38 -8.14
C LYS A 167 19.15 -1.88 -7.99
N LYS A 168 20.39 -1.47 -8.29
CA LYS A 168 20.70 -0.05 -8.49
C LYS A 168 19.82 0.52 -9.61
N TRP A 169 19.26 1.70 -9.40
CA TRP A 169 18.40 2.34 -10.40
C TRP A 169 18.42 3.88 -10.29
N SER A 170 17.76 4.54 -11.24
CA SER A 170 17.73 6.00 -11.35
C SER A 170 16.37 6.55 -10.91
N SER A 171 16.25 6.99 -9.66
CA SER A 171 15.07 7.73 -9.23
C SER A 171 15.15 9.18 -9.69
N ASN A 172 14.05 9.76 -10.17
CA ASN A 172 13.97 11.20 -10.44
C ASN A 172 12.97 11.94 -9.53
N ARG A 173 12.46 11.20 -8.53
CA ARG A 173 11.50 11.66 -7.50
C ARG A 173 11.79 11.09 -6.10
N ALA A 174 13.06 10.78 -5.83
CA ALA A 174 13.49 10.22 -4.56
C ALA A 174 13.10 11.09 -3.36
N SER A 175 12.99 10.47 -2.19
CA SER A 175 12.73 11.20 -0.95
C SER A 175 14.03 11.79 -0.40
N GLY A 176 14.03 13.07 -0.04
CA GLY A 176 15.21 13.75 0.51
C GLY A 176 15.46 13.40 1.98
N LEU A 177 16.57 12.73 2.27
CA LEU A 177 16.92 12.29 3.63
C LEU A 177 17.12 13.48 4.59
N ALA A 178 17.60 14.62 4.08
CA ALA A 178 17.75 15.83 4.89
C ALA A 178 16.40 16.37 5.39
N VAL A 179 15.35 16.29 4.55
CA VAL A 179 14.00 16.74 4.93
C VAL A 179 13.43 15.82 6.00
N LEU A 180 13.56 14.51 5.82
CA LEU A 180 13.10 13.52 6.80
C LEU A 180 13.76 13.75 8.16
N LYS A 181 15.09 13.94 8.19
CA LYS A 181 15.85 14.25 9.41
C LYS A 181 15.43 15.58 10.05
N ALA A 182 15.26 16.64 9.24
CA ALA A 182 14.90 17.97 9.74
C ALA A 182 13.48 18.04 10.35
N ASN A 183 12.61 17.07 10.03
CA ASN A 183 11.24 17.00 10.53
C ASN A 183 11.01 15.81 11.47
N ASP A 184 12.08 15.21 12.01
CA ASP A 184 12.04 14.09 12.96
C ASP A 184 11.24 12.86 12.46
N PHE A 185 11.30 12.57 11.15
CA PHE A 185 10.69 11.36 10.61
C PHE A 185 11.52 10.15 11.02
N LYS A 186 10.83 9.08 11.43
CA LYS A 186 11.42 7.73 11.44
C LYS A 186 11.38 7.20 10.00
N TYR A 187 12.46 6.59 9.53
CA TYR A 187 12.51 6.05 8.18
C TYR A 187 13.42 4.82 8.05
N GLU A 188 13.13 3.99 7.05
CA GLU A 188 13.89 2.82 6.61
C GLU A 188 14.19 2.99 5.13
N SER A 189 15.46 3.25 4.80
CA SER A 189 15.94 3.39 3.42
C SER A 189 16.32 2.01 2.87
N TYR A 190 15.70 1.61 1.76
CA TYR A 190 15.99 0.33 1.10
C TYR A 190 16.95 0.52 -0.08
N ALA A 191 16.96 1.69 -0.72
CA ALA A 191 18.05 2.12 -1.59
C ALA A 191 18.29 3.62 -1.43
N ASP A 192 19.55 4.03 -1.37
CA ASP A 192 19.93 5.45 -1.30
C ASP A 192 21.28 5.76 -1.95
N ASP A 193 21.57 7.06 -2.05
CA ASP A 193 22.86 7.64 -2.43
C ASP A 193 23.52 8.42 -1.27
N GLY A 194 23.04 8.22 -0.03
CA GLY A 194 23.41 9.00 1.15
C GLY A 194 22.71 10.36 1.31
N VAL A 195 22.01 10.86 0.28
CA VAL A 195 21.27 12.13 0.29
C VAL A 195 19.78 11.93 -0.01
N ASN A 196 19.46 11.05 -0.94
CA ASN A 196 18.12 10.73 -1.41
C ASN A 196 17.91 9.21 -1.36
N ALA A 197 16.67 8.80 -1.11
CA ALA A 197 16.30 7.40 -0.96
C ALA A 197 15.03 7.03 -1.72
N ASP A 198 15.06 5.87 -2.37
CA ASP A 198 13.95 5.25 -3.11
C ASP A 198 14.32 3.81 -3.53
N PRO A 199 13.64 2.74 -3.05
CA PRO A 199 12.50 2.77 -2.15
C PRO A 199 12.85 3.19 -0.71
N ILE A 200 11.85 3.76 -0.03
CA ILE A 200 11.96 4.18 1.37
C ILE A 200 10.60 4.08 2.06
N ALA A 201 10.60 3.59 3.29
CA ALA A 201 9.45 3.69 4.18
C ALA A 201 9.70 4.77 5.23
N TYR A 202 8.70 5.58 5.55
CA TYR A 202 8.81 6.60 6.57
C TYR A 202 7.51 6.83 7.33
N GLN A 203 7.64 7.46 8.49
CA GLN A 203 6.53 7.85 9.34
C GLN A 203 6.86 9.12 10.12
N THR A 204 5.85 9.98 10.26
CA THR A 204 5.89 11.13 11.15
C THR A 204 5.79 10.67 12.61
N LYS A 205 6.07 11.58 13.55
CA LYS A 205 5.98 11.31 14.99
C LYS A 205 4.59 10.84 15.46
N ASP A 206 3.53 11.30 14.79
CA ASP A 206 2.14 10.98 15.12
C ASP A 206 1.57 9.79 14.32
N MET A 207 2.31 9.26 13.35
CA MET A 207 1.94 8.05 12.62
C MET A 207 2.28 6.78 13.41
N LYS A 208 1.34 5.84 13.44
CA LYS A 208 1.55 4.47 13.93
C LYS A 208 1.89 3.50 12.79
N GLY A 209 1.40 3.81 11.59
CA GLY A 209 1.68 3.07 10.37
C GLY A 209 2.83 3.67 9.59
N TRP A 210 3.02 3.19 8.37
CA TRP A 210 4.13 3.57 7.49
C TRP A 210 3.62 4.04 6.14
N PHE A 211 4.36 4.96 5.53
CA PHE A 211 4.18 5.27 4.12
C PHE A 211 5.41 4.83 3.33
N ILE A 212 5.20 4.18 2.18
CA ILE A 212 6.23 3.60 1.32
C ILE A 212 6.22 4.36 -0.01
N ASN A 213 7.30 5.07 -0.29
CA ASN A 213 7.63 5.54 -1.63
C ASN A 213 8.43 4.44 -2.33
N PHE A 214 7.98 4.02 -3.50
CA PHE A 214 8.56 2.89 -4.21
C PHE A 214 8.65 3.17 -5.71
N HIS A 215 9.87 3.12 -6.25
CA HIS A 215 10.15 3.40 -7.67
C HIS A 215 9.51 4.69 -8.17
N THR A 216 9.67 5.76 -7.39
CA THR A 216 9.06 7.03 -7.73
C THR A 216 9.81 7.71 -8.88
N SER A 217 9.09 8.02 -9.95
CA SER A 217 9.65 8.74 -11.09
C SER A 217 8.56 9.44 -11.88
N CYS A 218 8.83 10.67 -12.33
CA CYS A 218 7.93 11.38 -13.21
C CYS A 218 7.67 10.58 -14.47
N CYS A 219 6.37 10.45 -14.73
CA CYS A 219 5.86 10.18 -16.06
C CYS A 219 6.34 8.82 -16.59
N GLY A 220 6.68 7.89 -15.69
CA GLY A 220 7.18 6.55 -16.02
C GLY A 220 8.57 6.50 -16.67
N THR A 221 9.29 7.63 -16.75
CA THR A 221 10.46 7.77 -17.65
C THR A 221 11.72 7.02 -17.21
N ALA A 222 11.85 6.68 -15.93
CA ALA A 222 13.03 6.00 -15.38
C ALA A 222 12.66 4.81 -14.47
N ILE A 223 11.41 4.35 -14.54
CA ILE A 223 10.91 3.26 -13.70
C ILE A 223 11.41 1.90 -14.24
N PRO A 224 11.76 0.95 -13.36
CA PRO A 224 12.01 -0.44 -13.76
C PRO A 224 10.82 -1.09 -14.50
N PRO A 225 11.03 -2.23 -15.17
CA PRO A 225 9.95 -3.03 -15.74
C PRO A 225 8.92 -3.48 -14.68
N ASN A 226 7.65 -3.66 -15.07
CA ASN A 226 6.55 -3.99 -14.15
C ASN A 226 6.78 -5.30 -13.39
N ASP A 227 7.35 -6.32 -14.01
CA ASP A 227 7.71 -7.60 -13.37
C ASP A 227 8.73 -7.41 -12.25
N GLN A 228 9.73 -6.56 -12.48
CA GLN A 228 10.72 -6.21 -11.45
C GLN A 228 10.05 -5.44 -10.30
N ILE A 229 9.22 -4.43 -10.60
CA ILE A 229 8.50 -3.67 -9.56
C ILE A 229 7.61 -4.59 -8.72
N ALA A 230 6.83 -5.44 -9.38
CA ALA A 230 5.90 -6.35 -8.70
C ALA A 230 6.64 -7.29 -7.74
N THR A 231 7.72 -7.93 -8.23
CA THR A 231 8.58 -8.80 -7.42
C THR A 231 9.14 -8.05 -6.22
N GLU A 232 9.78 -6.89 -6.44
CA GLU A 232 10.46 -6.13 -5.39
C GLU A 232 9.45 -5.57 -4.36
N TYR A 233 8.27 -5.11 -4.79
CA TYR A 233 7.25 -4.61 -3.86
C TYR A 233 6.69 -5.76 -3.02
N ALA A 234 6.39 -6.90 -3.63
CA ALA A 234 5.89 -8.07 -2.91
C ALA A 234 6.93 -8.64 -1.93
N GLU A 235 8.23 -8.58 -2.26
CA GLU A 235 9.31 -8.88 -1.32
C GLU A 235 9.28 -7.95 -0.11
N LEU A 236 9.21 -6.64 -0.33
CA LEU A 236 9.16 -5.67 0.76
C LEU A 236 7.96 -5.92 1.67
N ILE A 237 6.78 -6.12 1.09
CA ILE A 237 5.58 -6.40 1.88
C ILE A 237 5.77 -7.69 2.66
N SER A 238 6.09 -8.80 2.01
CA SER A 238 6.20 -10.11 2.64
C SER A 238 7.27 -10.17 3.73
N ASN A 239 8.43 -9.55 3.51
CA ASN A 239 9.59 -9.71 4.39
C ASN A 239 9.57 -8.71 5.56
N ARG A 240 8.91 -7.55 5.41
CA ARG A 240 8.98 -6.46 6.39
C ARG A 240 7.64 -6.06 6.99
N PHE A 241 6.58 -6.01 6.20
CA PHE A 241 5.32 -5.39 6.62
C PHE A 241 4.21 -6.38 6.90
N ALA A 242 4.17 -7.49 6.18
CA ALA A 242 3.25 -8.58 6.42
C ALA A 242 3.61 -9.33 7.70
N THR A 243 2.60 -9.66 8.48
CA THR A 243 2.74 -10.60 9.59
C THR A 243 2.43 -12.00 9.09
N ALA A 244 3.36 -12.95 9.26
CA ALA A 244 3.16 -14.32 8.81
C ALA A 244 1.91 -14.94 9.46
N LYS A 245 0.95 -15.41 8.64
CA LYS A 245 -0.15 -16.28 9.12
C LYS A 245 0.43 -17.66 9.43
N ALA A 246 0.16 -18.20 10.61
CA ALA A 246 0.09 -19.66 10.76
C ALA A 246 -1.16 -20.11 9.99
N VAL A 247 -0.99 -20.78 8.86
CA VAL A 247 -2.11 -21.27 8.06
C VAL A 247 -2.74 -22.45 8.78
N ASP A 248 -3.95 -22.28 9.33
CA ASP A 248 -4.79 -23.42 9.71
C ASP A 248 -5.58 -23.87 8.46
N PRO A 249 -5.34 -25.08 7.91
CA PRO A 249 -5.97 -25.54 6.68
C PRO A 249 -7.49 -25.74 6.77
N THR A 250 -8.13 -25.55 7.94
CA THR A 250 -9.54 -25.89 8.16
C THR A 250 -10.57 -24.83 7.73
N GLY A 251 -10.14 -23.67 7.20
CA GLY A 251 -11.03 -22.52 6.95
C GLY A 251 -11.39 -22.20 5.50
N LYS A 252 -11.00 -22.99 4.49
CA LYS A 252 -11.37 -22.70 3.08
C LYS A 252 -12.85 -23.02 2.82
N VAL A 253 -13.75 -22.17 3.29
CA VAL A 253 -15.10 -22.05 2.71
C VAL A 253 -14.98 -21.02 1.60
N SER A 254 -14.91 -21.51 0.36
CA SER A 254 -14.97 -20.67 -0.84
C SER A 254 -16.31 -19.91 -0.87
N VAL A 255 -16.27 -18.58 -0.83
CA VAL A 255 -17.48 -17.76 -0.99
C VAL A 255 -17.87 -17.53 -2.46
N VAL A 256 -17.15 -18.14 -3.42
CA VAL A 256 -17.32 -17.90 -4.87
C VAL A 256 -17.81 -19.15 -5.63
N TRP A 257 -18.87 -19.80 -5.16
CA TRP A 257 -19.61 -20.78 -5.98
C TRP A 257 -21.13 -20.52 -6.07
N GLY A 258 -21.62 -19.44 -5.46
CA GLY A 258 -23.05 -19.15 -5.35
C GLY A 258 -23.72 -18.48 -6.56
N ARG A 259 -23.01 -18.13 -7.64
CA ARG A 259 -23.60 -17.34 -8.76
C ARG A 259 -23.50 -17.95 -10.17
N LEU A 260 -23.06 -19.20 -10.33
CA LEU A 260 -22.93 -19.80 -11.67
C LEU A 260 -24.06 -20.76 -12.09
N LYS A 261 -25.17 -20.88 -11.36
CA LYS A 261 -26.33 -21.67 -11.81
C LYS A 261 -27.68 -21.13 -11.36
N SER A 262 -28.13 -19.99 -11.91
CA SER A 262 -29.56 -19.79 -12.18
C SER A 262 -29.81 -18.61 -13.12
N LEU A 263 -29.56 -18.80 -14.42
CA LEU A 263 -30.40 -18.19 -15.45
C LEU A 263 -30.68 -19.32 -16.48
N ARG A 264 -31.82 -19.97 -16.27
CA ARG A 264 -32.62 -20.55 -17.35
C ARG A 264 -33.68 -19.54 -17.70
#